data_AF-A0A4Y2J9F2-F1
#
_entry.id   AF-A0A4Y2J9F2-F1
#
_cell.length_a   1.000
_cell.length_b   1.000
_cell.length_c   1.000
_cell.angle_alpha   90.00
_cell.angle_beta   90.00
_cell.angle_gamma   90.00
#
_symmetry.space_group_name_H-M   'P 1'
#
loop_
_entity.id
_entity.type
_entity.pdbx_description
1 polymer ?
#
loop_
_entity_poly.entity_id
_entity_poly.type
_entity_poly.pdbx_seq_one_letter_code
_entity_poly.pdbx_strand_id
1 'polypeptide(L)'
;MGTVSYIPAVHENELAACLKSVARWGYPLAHKEIKISVSDFVIKSKESTNELDVHLQKYCRFKDDMPEEDWVSSFMHRHNLSAKKPSILERSQRDKIEKNKHQIYVFMVLYP
;
A
#
# COMPACT_ATOMS: atom_id res chain seq x y z
N MET A 1 4.91 -6.37 22.67
CA MET A 1 6.11 -6.34 21.80
C MET A 1 5.75 -5.51 20.58
N GLY A 2 6.44 -4.38 20.35
CA GLY A 2 6.15 -3.53 19.19
C GLY A 2 6.43 -4.29 17.90
N THR A 3 5.47 -4.36 16.99
CA THR A 3 5.66 -4.97 15.69
C THR A 3 6.67 -4.14 14.91
N VAL A 4 7.91 -4.62 14.82
CA VAL A 4 8.95 -4.01 14.01
C VAL A 4 8.44 -4.06 12.57
N SER A 5 8.25 -2.90 11.95
CA SER A 5 7.90 -2.86 10.55
C SER A 5 9.06 -3.39 9.73
N TYR A 6 8.77 -4.28 8.78
CA TYR A 6 9.74 -4.80 7.83
C TYR A 6 10.18 -3.77 6.78
N ILE A 7 9.45 -2.65 6.70
CA ILE A 7 9.72 -1.52 5.81
C ILE A 7 10.26 -0.38 6.68
N PRO A 8 11.31 0.35 6.25
CA PRO A 8 11.79 1.52 6.98
C PRO A 8 10.67 2.54 7.20
N ALA A 9 10.64 3.17 8.38
CA ALA A 9 9.55 4.05 8.78
C ALA A 9 9.27 5.19 7.78
N VAL A 10 10.31 5.73 7.13
CA VAL A 10 10.18 6.78 6.11
C VAL A 10 9.32 6.28 4.94
N HIS A 11 9.70 5.15 4.35
CA HIS A 11 8.97 4.55 3.23
C HIS A 11 7.60 4.02 3.62
N GLU A 12 7.46 3.51 4.85
CA GLU A 12 6.16 3.09 5.36
C GLU A 12 5.20 4.29 5.47
N ASN A 13 5.68 5.44 5.95
CA ASN A 13 4.89 6.68 6.03
C ASN A 13 4.52 7.22 4.65
N GLU A 14 5.45 7.20 3.69
CA GLU A 14 5.20 7.57 2.29
C GLU A 14 4.12 6.69 1.67
N LEU A 15 4.23 5.37 1.84
CA LEU A 15 3.24 4.42 1.35
C LEU A 15 1.86 4.67 1.99
N ALA A 16 1.82 4.92 3.30
CA ALA A 16 0.59 5.25 4.01
C ALA A 16 -0.01 6.58 3.53
N ALA A 17 0.81 7.59 3.23
CA ALA A 17 0.35 8.87 2.68
C ALA A 17 -0.25 8.68 1.28
N CYS A 18 0.40 7.89 0.42
CA CYS A 18 -0.14 7.51 -0.88
C CYS A 18 -1.48 6.80 -0.74
N LEU A 19 -1.59 5.77 0.10
CA LEU A 19 -2.84 5.05 0.33
C LEU A 19 -3.97 5.97 0.85
N LYS A 20 -3.66 6.91 1.74
CA LYS A 20 -4.63 7.92 2.21
C LYS A 20 -5.11 8.83 1.08
N SER A 21 -4.20 9.29 0.23
CA SER A 21 -4.56 10.09 -0.95
C SER A 21 -5.48 9.30 -1.88
N VAL A 22 -5.17 8.03 -2.12
CA VAL A 22 -5.97 7.13 -2.98
C VAL A 22 -7.36 6.86 -2.41
N ALA A 23 -7.48 6.71 -1.10
CA ALA A 23 -8.77 6.68 -0.41
C ALA A 23 -9.58 7.96 -0.64
N ARG A 24 -8.96 9.15 -0.65
CA ARG A 24 -9.67 10.42 -0.92
C ARG A 24 -10.25 10.46 -2.33
N TRP A 25 -9.64 9.77 -3.28
CA TRP A 25 -10.14 9.62 -4.65
C TRP A 25 -11.20 8.52 -4.80
N GLY A 26 -11.66 7.93 -3.70
CA GLY A 26 -12.73 6.91 -3.69
C GLY A 26 -12.22 5.47 -3.89
N TYR A 27 -10.91 5.24 -3.82
CA TYR A 27 -10.37 3.90 -3.93
C TYR A 27 -10.57 3.11 -2.62
N PRO A 28 -11.02 1.85 -2.69
CA PRO A 28 -11.24 1.06 -1.49
C PRO A 28 -9.94 0.69 -0.78
N LEU A 29 -9.82 1.02 0.50
CA LEU A 29 -8.73 0.60 1.38
C LEU A 29 -9.12 -0.63 2.22
N ALA A 30 -9.61 -1.67 1.56
CA ALA A 30 -9.84 -2.97 2.20
C ALA A 30 -8.50 -3.68 2.45
N HIS A 31 -8.47 -4.64 3.39
CA HIS A 31 -7.27 -5.45 3.67
C HIS A 31 -6.64 -6.03 2.40
N LYS A 32 -7.47 -6.59 1.49
CA LYS A 32 -6.99 -7.16 0.22
C LYS A 32 -6.28 -6.12 -0.66
N GLU A 33 -6.84 -4.93 -0.78
CA GLU A 33 -6.26 -3.87 -1.62
C GLU A 33 -4.95 -3.35 -1.03
N ILE A 34 -4.90 -3.14 0.29
CA ILE A 34 -3.68 -2.73 0.97
C ILE A 34 -2.60 -3.81 0.84
N LYS A 35 -2.97 -5.09 0.98
CA LYS A 35 -2.06 -6.23 0.78
C LYS A 35 -1.44 -6.20 -0.61
N ILE A 36 -2.25 -5.98 -1.65
CA ILE A 36 -1.78 -5.88 -3.04
C ILE A 36 -0.87 -4.66 -3.22
N SER A 37 -1.28 -3.48 -2.76
CA SER A 37 -0.48 -2.26 -2.92
C SER A 37 0.87 -2.32 -2.20
N VAL A 38 0.91 -2.91 -1.00
CA VAL A 38 2.17 -3.11 -0.26
C VAL A 38 3.05 -4.13 -0.98
N SER A 39 2.48 -5.21 -1.53
CA SER A 39 3.27 -6.18 -2.30
C SER A 39 3.86 -5.55 -3.57
N ASP A 40 3.06 -4.82 -4.33
CA ASP A 40 3.53 -4.08 -5.51
C ASP A 40 4.67 -3.12 -5.14
N PHE A 41 4.55 -2.43 -4.00
CA PHE A 41 5.59 -1.55 -3.49
C PHE A 41 6.88 -2.31 -3.19
N VAL A 42 6.80 -3.46 -2.52
CA VAL A 42 7.97 -4.29 -2.17
C VAL A 42 8.64 -4.85 -3.43
N ILE A 43 7.87 -5.38 -4.38
CA ILE A 43 8.40 -5.93 -5.64
C ILE A 43 9.15 -4.84 -6.41
N LYS A 44 8.51 -3.68 -6.63
CA LYS A 44 9.14 -2.55 -7.34
C LYS A 44 10.37 -2.01 -6.62
N SER A 45 10.34 -2.00 -5.29
CA SER A 45 11.47 -1.54 -4.48
C SER A 45 12.65 -2.51 -4.57
N LYS A 46 12.40 -3.81 -4.69
CA LYS A 46 13.44 -4.84 -4.90
C LYS A 46 14.02 -4.85 -6.32
N GLU A 47 13.23 -4.45 -7.31
CA GLU A 47 13.73 -4.25 -8.68
C GLU A 47 14.65 -3.03 -8.80
N SER A 48 14.55 -2.10 -7.85
CA SER A 48 15.41 -0.92 -7.80
C SER A 48 16.77 -1.22 -7.17
N THR A 49 17.82 -0.52 -7.57
CA THR A 49 19.19 -0.72 -7.07
C THR A 49 19.55 0.24 -5.93
N ASN A 50 18.57 0.58 -5.08
CA ASN A 50 18.71 1.60 -4.04
C ASN A 50 18.95 0.99 -2.64
N GLU A 51 19.13 1.84 -1.63
CA GLU A 51 19.31 1.41 -0.23
C GLU A 51 18.09 0.66 0.32
N LEU A 52 16.90 0.91 -0.23
CA LEU A 52 15.67 0.24 0.16
C LEU A 52 15.69 -1.23 -0.29
N ASP A 53 16.21 -1.55 -1.47
CA ASP A 53 16.39 -2.94 -1.91
C ASP A 53 17.28 -3.72 -0.93
N VAL A 54 18.45 -3.18 -0.59
CA VAL A 54 19.38 -3.81 0.38
C VAL A 54 18.70 -4.03 1.73
N HIS A 55 17.92 -3.06 2.19
CA HIS A 55 17.15 -3.20 3.43
C HIS A 55 16.07 -4.28 3.32
N LEU A 56 15.27 -4.29 2.25
CA LEU A 56 14.19 -5.25 2.05
C LEU A 56 14.74 -6.67 1.90
N GLN A 57 15.83 -6.88 1.18
CA GLN A 57 16.46 -8.20 1.06
C GLN A 57 16.94 -8.73 2.43
N LYS A 58 17.44 -7.84 3.29
CA LYS A 58 17.99 -8.22 4.60
C LYS A 58 16.93 -8.41 5.68
N TYR A 59 15.90 -7.56 5.71
CA TYR A 59 14.96 -7.47 6.82
C TYR A 59 13.52 -7.85 6.48
N CYS A 60 13.12 -7.79 5.20
CA CYS A 60 11.75 -8.14 4.82
C CYS A 60 11.52 -9.64 4.96
N ARG A 61 10.48 -10.02 5.70
CA ARG A 61 10.08 -11.43 5.93
C ARG A 61 8.77 -11.79 5.25
N PHE A 62 8.32 -11.00 4.30
CA PHE A 62 7.15 -11.32 3.50
C PHE A 62 7.40 -12.56 2.67
N LYS A 63 6.46 -13.50 2.75
CA LYS A 63 6.48 -14.69 1.92
C LYS A 63 5.97 -14.32 0.53
N ASP A 64 6.71 -14.65 -0.51
CA ASP A 64 6.36 -14.34 -1.91
C ASP A 64 6.08 -12.83 -2.11
N ASP A 65 6.83 -11.96 -1.41
CA ASP A 65 6.65 -10.50 -1.43
C ASP A 65 5.26 -10.01 -0.99
N MET A 66 4.49 -10.87 -0.32
CA MET A 66 3.16 -10.57 0.18
C MET A 66 3.17 -10.39 1.70
N PRO A 67 2.63 -9.27 2.22
CA PRO A 67 2.50 -9.08 3.66
C PRO A 67 1.45 -10.03 4.25
N GLU A 68 1.72 -10.56 5.44
CA GLU A 68 0.75 -11.37 6.18
C GLU A 68 -0.41 -10.52 6.73
N GLU A 69 -1.54 -11.17 7.03
CA GLU A 69 -2.74 -10.47 7.51
C GLU A 69 -2.50 -9.71 8.82
N ASP A 70 -1.71 -10.26 9.73
CA ASP A 70 -1.34 -9.62 10.98
C ASP A 70 -0.52 -8.35 10.75
N TRP A 71 0.40 -8.40 9.78
CA TRP A 71 1.19 -7.22 9.41
C TRP A 71 0.29 -6.14 8.80
N VAL A 72 -0.60 -6.51 7.87
CA VAL A 72 -1.54 -5.56 7.24
C VAL A 72 -2.45 -4.91 8.28
N SER A 73 -2.99 -5.71 9.21
CA SER A 73 -3.83 -5.21 10.31
C SER A 73 -3.07 -4.22 11.18
N SER A 74 -1.82 -4.54 11.52
CA SER A 74 -0.96 -3.67 12.32
C SER A 74 -0.60 -2.38 11.57
N PHE A 75 -0.27 -2.46 10.27
CA PHE A 75 -0.01 -1.31 9.41
C PHE A 75 -1.22 -0.36 9.34
N MET A 76 -2.42 -0.92 9.10
CA MET A 76 -3.64 -0.14 9.06
C MET A 76 -3.92 0.57 10.39
N HIS A 77 -3.69 -0.13 11.51
CA HIS A 77 -3.86 0.44 12.84
C HIS A 77 -2.87 1.58 13.11
N ARG A 78 -1.57 1.38 12.81
CA ARG A 78 -0.53 2.42 12.99
C ARG A 78 -0.80 3.68 12.19
N HIS A 79 -1.35 3.53 10.99
CA HIS A 79 -1.57 4.66 10.06
C HIS A 79 -2.99 5.23 10.08
N ASN A 80 -3.87 4.75 10.96
CA ASN A 80 -5.28 5.11 11.00
C ASN A 80 -5.98 4.91 9.64
N LEU A 81 -5.61 3.84 8.92
CA LEU A 81 -6.29 3.43 7.70
C LEU A 81 -7.55 2.67 8.10
N SER A 82 -8.68 3.37 8.13
CA SER A 82 -9.96 2.72 8.40
C SER A 82 -10.51 2.13 7.11
N ALA A 83 -10.87 0.85 7.15
CA ALA A 83 -11.76 0.23 6.18
C ALA A 83 -13.18 0.81 6.34
N LYS A 84 -13.36 2.10 6.02
CA LYS A 84 -14.71 2.66 5.92
C LYS A 84 -15.47 1.81 4.89
N LYS A 85 -16.68 1.39 5.26
CA LYS A 85 -17.60 0.78 4.30
C LYS A 85 -17.73 1.77 3.14
N PRO A 86 -17.40 1.36 1.91
CA PRO A 86 -17.56 2.24 0.76
C PRO A 86 -19.03 2.64 0.71
N SER A 87 -19.25 3.95 0.71
CA SER A 87 -20.56 4.53 0.48
C SER A 87 -21.11 4.06 -0.86
N ILE A 88 -22.43 4.18 -1.05
CA ILE A 88 -23.10 3.83 -2.32
C ILE A 88 -22.47 4.63 -3.49
N LEU A 89 -22.01 5.86 -3.23
CA LEU A 89 -21.30 6.70 -4.19
C LEU A 89 -19.93 6.12 -4.58
N GLU A 90 -19.14 5.65 -3.61
CA GLU A 90 -17.83 5.01 -3.85
C GLU A 90 -17.96 3.67 -4.57
N ARG A 91 -19.04 2.93 -4.36
CA ARG A 91 -19.34 1.70 -5.14
C ARG A 91 -19.52 2.00 -6.64
N SER A 92 -20.16 3.12 -6.99
CA SER A 92 -20.34 3.53 -8.38
C SER A 92 -19.05 4.10 -9.01
N GLN A 93 -18.12 4.60 -8.19
CA GLN A 93 -16.80 5.05 -8.65
C GLN A 93 -15.84 3.89 -8.97
N ARG A 94 -16.04 2.70 -8.39
CA ARG A 94 -15.22 1.51 -8.70
C ARG A 94 -15.17 1.19 -10.19
N ASP A 95 -16.28 1.30 -10.90
CA ASP A 95 -16.32 1.01 -12.34
C ASP A 95 -15.51 2.02 -13.19
N LYS A 96 -15.37 3.26 -12.71
CA LYS A 96 -14.54 4.29 -13.35
C LYS A 96 -13.06 4.16 -12.98
N ILE A 97 -12.78 3.73 -11.75
CA ILE A 97 -11.43 3.50 -11.24
C ILE A 97 -10.82 2.24 -11.87
N GLU A 98 -11.58 1.16 -12.01
CA GLU A 98 -11.15 -0.08 -12.68
C GLU A 98 -10.68 0.22 -14.11
N LYS A 99 -11.45 1.03 -14.85
CA LYS A 99 -11.12 1.45 -16.22
C LYS A 99 -9.89 2.36 -16.31
N ASN A 100 -9.58 3.10 -15.26
CA ASN A 100 -8.46 4.06 -15.23
C ASN A 100 -7.33 3.62 -14.28
N LYS A 101 -7.33 2.36 -13.84
CA LYS A 101 -6.44 1.87 -12.77
C LYS A 101 -4.97 2.07 -13.14
N HIS A 102 -4.62 1.82 -14.41
CA HIS A 102 -3.29 2.07 -14.96
C HIS A 102 -2.92 3.56 -14.94
N GLN A 103 -3.84 4.45 -15.32
CA GLN A 103 -3.56 5.89 -15.41
C GLN A 103 -3.40 6.52 -14.03
N ILE A 104 -4.19 6.05 -13.06
CA ILE A 104 -4.09 6.44 -11.65
C ILE A 104 -2.76 5.91 -11.04
N TYR A 105 -2.36 4.67 -11.36
CA TYR A 105 -1.06 4.13 -10.94
C TYR A 105 0.12 4.91 -11.52
N VAL A 106 0.07 5.23 -12.81
CA VAL A 106 1.12 6.00 -13.50
C VAL A 106 1.26 7.40 -12.91
N PHE A 107 0.14 8.07 -12.61
CA PHE A 107 0.16 9.38 -11.95
C PHE A 107 0.77 9.31 -10.54
N MET A 108 0.51 8.23 -9.80
CA MET A 108 1.05 8.03 -8.44
C MET A 108 2.53 7.66 -8.37
N VAL A 109 3.06 6.99 -9.39
CA VAL A 109 4.47 6.54 -9.39
C VAL A 109 5.39 7.59 -10.01
N LEU A 110 4.90 8.44 -10.91
CA LEU A 110 5.71 9.43 -11.64
C LEU A 110 5.66 10.86 -11.06
N TYR A 111 4.69 11.18 -10.19
CA TYR A 111 4.56 12.50 -9.57
C TYR A 111 4.38 12.35 -8.05
N PRO A 112 5.48 12.18 -7.29
CA PRO A 112 5.47 12.31 -5.83
C PRO A 112 5.22 13.75 -5.38
#